data_AF-A0A3L9Z1C7-F1
#
_entry.id   AF-A0A3L9Z1C7-F1
#
_cell.length_a   1.000
_cell.length_b   1.000
_cell.length_c   1.000
_cell.angle_alpha   90.00
_cell.angle_beta   90.00
_cell.angle_gamma   90.00
#
_symmetry.space_group_name_H-M   'P 1'
#
loop_
_entity.id
_entity.type
_entity.pdbx_description
1 polymer ?
#
loop_
_entity_poly.entity_id
_entity_poly.type
_entity_poly.pdbx_seq_one_letter_code
_entity_poly.pdbx_strand_id
1 'polypeptide(L)'
;MKMKNRIVCILILFSCLTVFSQGHGKTKIKTESGGIEIYLKNGTIEKGNLLKLKHPFLKLLDSRSVEDHLGLNAENITIKNENGEKKVIPAEDIASIRVKEKDSTYSNFYYMPLKTVDKNFEVVDVEKKALLPMVYDDRVNVFMYNVYSDEVGKANAHYMGSVVYLSKDGEGYAMKMGDMKGVSVFNMKKAKKRMTMAIKEIFKDCPATIEYIEEMEGQDQKEFRQAFYSKFQEAQSASSKLSKEDGTLYMDEFYSNIVLAEYIKMIDNYNMNCP
;
A
#
# COMPACT_ATOMS: atom_id res chain seq x y z
N MET A 1 27.14 -32.74 -10.71
CA MET A 1 26.67 -31.57 -9.93
C MET A 1 25.66 -30.80 -10.79
N LYS A 2 24.36 -31.04 -10.62
CA LYS A 2 23.30 -30.41 -11.43
C LYS A 2 22.59 -29.34 -10.60
N MET A 3 22.96 -28.07 -10.80
CA MET A 3 22.16 -26.93 -10.36
C MET A 3 20.86 -26.90 -11.17
N LYS A 4 19.79 -27.46 -10.62
CA LYS A 4 18.44 -27.35 -11.19
C LYS A 4 17.86 -26.01 -10.76
N ASN A 5 17.58 -25.18 -11.76
CA ASN A 5 16.82 -23.93 -11.73
C ASN A 5 15.77 -23.87 -10.60
N ARG A 6 16.04 -23.07 -9.57
CA ARG A 6 15.04 -22.58 -8.60
C ARG A 6 14.72 -21.14 -8.95
N ILE A 7 13.78 -20.93 -9.87
CA ILE A 7 13.18 -19.62 -10.15
C ILE A 7 11.66 -19.78 -9.96
N VAL A 8 11.19 -19.87 -8.72
CA VAL A 8 9.77 -19.73 -8.36
C VAL A 8 9.68 -19.29 -6.91
N CYS A 9 9.88 -18.00 -6.57
CA CYS A 9 9.86 -17.60 -5.16
C CYS A 9 9.15 -16.29 -4.76
N ILE A 10 8.62 -15.44 -5.64
CA ILE A 10 7.65 -14.39 -5.22
C ILE A 10 6.74 -14.12 -6.42
N LEU A 11 5.68 -14.91 -6.55
CA LEU A 11 4.57 -14.64 -7.49
C LEU A 11 3.36 -14.05 -6.76
N ILE A 12 3.40 -13.92 -5.44
CA ILE A 12 2.18 -13.75 -4.62
C ILE A 12 1.71 -12.30 -4.53
N LEU A 13 2.60 -11.33 -4.69
CA LEU A 13 2.19 -9.92 -4.86
C LEU A 13 1.60 -9.62 -6.24
N PHE A 14 1.71 -10.55 -7.21
CA PHE A 14 1.25 -10.36 -8.60
C PHE A 14 0.27 -11.44 -9.11
N SER A 15 0.09 -12.57 -8.43
CA SER A 15 -0.72 -13.70 -8.92
C SER A 15 -2.24 -13.55 -8.68
N CYS A 16 -2.71 -12.44 -8.13
CA CYS A 16 -4.15 -12.17 -8.01
C CYS A 16 -4.80 -11.66 -9.31
N LEU A 17 -4.05 -11.51 -10.41
CA LEU A 17 -4.45 -10.77 -11.61
C LEU A 17 -5.31 -11.54 -12.65
N THR A 18 -5.80 -12.76 -12.39
CA THR A 18 -6.59 -13.51 -13.38
C THR A 18 -7.94 -13.98 -12.85
N VAL A 19 -8.89 -13.05 -12.70
CA VAL A 19 -10.33 -13.40 -12.59
C VAL A 19 -11.13 -12.52 -13.56
N PHE A 20 -11.87 -13.18 -14.46
CA PHE A 20 -12.63 -12.61 -15.58
C PHE A 20 -13.88 -11.83 -15.12
N SER A 21 -14.18 -10.70 -15.79
CA SER A 21 -15.30 -9.78 -15.49
C SER A 21 -16.53 -9.97 -16.38
N GLN A 22 -17.74 -9.74 -15.85
CA GLN A 22 -18.91 -9.26 -16.59
C GLN A 22 -19.71 -8.22 -15.78
N GLY A 23 -20.18 -7.17 -16.46
CA GLY A 23 -21.50 -6.59 -16.21
C GLY A 23 -21.61 -5.25 -15.46
N HIS A 24 -21.74 -4.17 -16.26
CA HIS A 24 -22.02 -2.75 -15.99
C HIS A 24 -22.63 -2.26 -14.67
N GLY A 25 -22.18 -1.06 -14.26
CA GLY A 25 -22.85 -0.16 -13.32
C GLY A 25 -21.95 1.06 -13.04
N LYS A 26 -22.47 2.28 -13.22
CA LYS A 26 -21.77 3.52 -12.89
C LYS A 26 -21.99 3.81 -11.40
N THR A 27 -20.93 3.80 -10.61
CA THR A 27 -20.97 4.29 -9.23
C THR A 27 -19.86 5.31 -9.05
N LYS A 28 -20.23 6.49 -8.52
CA LYS A 28 -19.31 7.49 -7.99
C LYS A 28 -19.21 7.24 -6.50
N ILE A 29 -18.02 6.97 -5.98
CA ILE A 29 -17.84 7.02 -4.53
C ILE A 29 -17.85 8.49 -4.12
N LYS A 30 -18.98 8.91 -3.53
CA LYS A 30 -18.96 10.02 -2.58
C LYS A 30 -18.30 9.45 -1.33
N THR A 31 -17.11 9.92 -0.97
CA THR A 31 -16.72 9.89 0.44
C THR A 31 -17.81 10.68 1.17
N GLU A 32 -18.73 9.99 1.82
CA GLU A 32 -19.69 10.61 2.73
C GLU A 32 -18.88 11.28 3.83
N SER A 33 -18.57 12.57 3.66
CA SER A 33 -18.50 13.56 4.75
C SER A 33 -17.79 13.09 6.04
N GLY A 34 -16.65 12.42 5.90
CA GLY A 34 -15.74 12.23 7.01
C GLY A 34 -15.06 13.56 7.28
N GLY A 35 -15.34 14.18 8.42
CA GLY A 35 -14.54 15.30 8.89
C GLY A 35 -13.07 14.88 8.93
N ILE A 36 -12.20 15.75 8.45
CA ILE A 36 -10.75 15.56 8.52
C ILE A 36 -10.16 16.54 9.51
N GLU A 37 -9.08 16.10 10.14
CA GLU A 37 -8.22 16.93 10.97
C GLU A 37 -6.83 16.92 10.35
N ILE A 38 -6.36 18.10 9.92
CA ILE A 38 -5.00 18.28 9.40
C ILE A 38 -4.16 18.85 10.53
N TYR A 39 -3.17 18.09 10.96
CA TYR A 39 -2.19 18.48 11.95
C TYR A 39 -1.02 19.12 11.23
N LEU A 40 -0.81 20.43 11.42
CA LEU A 40 0.29 21.16 10.81
C LEU A 40 1.55 21.05 11.66
N LYS A 41 2.72 21.17 11.02
CA LYS A 41 4.03 21.11 11.68
C LYS A 41 4.25 22.22 12.71
N ASN A 42 3.54 23.33 12.60
CA ASN A 42 3.55 24.41 13.58
C ASN A 42 2.68 24.13 14.82
N GLY A 43 2.06 22.94 14.91
CA GLY A 43 1.20 22.53 16.02
C GLY A 43 -0.27 22.94 15.90
N THR A 44 -0.64 23.66 14.84
CA THR A 44 -2.06 24.03 14.61
C THR A 44 -2.85 22.88 13.96
N ILE A 45 -4.16 22.86 14.22
CA ILE A 45 -5.06 21.83 13.68
C ILE A 45 -6.13 22.52 12.83
N GLU A 46 -6.25 22.09 11.57
CA GLU A 46 -7.27 22.55 10.64
C GLU A 46 -8.33 21.48 10.47
N LYS A 47 -9.60 21.86 10.66
CA LYS A 47 -10.74 20.93 10.54
C LYS A 47 -11.60 21.28 9.33
N GLY A 48 -12.12 20.26 8.67
CA GLY A 48 -13.04 20.49 7.56
C GLY A 48 -13.39 19.20 6.83
N ASN A 49 -13.94 19.37 5.63
CA ASN A 49 -14.21 18.28 4.71
C ASN A 49 -13.22 18.36 3.55
N LEU A 50 -12.58 17.24 3.25
CA LEU A 50 -11.63 17.20 2.15
C LEU A 50 -12.37 17.27 0.80
N LEU A 51 -11.99 18.20 -0.07
CA LEU A 51 -12.72 18.42 -1.32
C LEU A 51 -12.40 17.42 -2.42
N LYS A 52 -11.18 16.84 -2.43
CA LYS A 52 -10.75 15.80 -3.37
C LYS A 52 -9.57 14.98 -2.83
N LEU A 53 -9.79 13.70 -2.51
CA LEU A 53 -8.77 12.66 -2.54
C LEU A 53 -9.27 11.67 -3.59
N LYS A 54 -8.46 11.34 -4.59
CA LYS A 54 -8.88 10.36 -5.60
C LYS A 54 -8.81 8.98 -4.96
N HIS A 55 -9.87 8.19 -5.12
CA HIS A 55 -9.78 6.77 -4.78
C HIS A 55 -8.70 6.08 -5.64
N PRO A 56 -7.99 5.10 -5.08
CA PRO A 56 -6.78 4.59 -5.70
C PRO A 56 -7.07 3.58 -6.82
N PHE A 57 -7.47 4.04 -8.00
CA PHE A 57 -7.53 3.18 -9.20
C PHE A 57 -6.34 3.47 -10.12
N LEU A 58 -5.82 2.46 -10.82
CA LEU A 58 -4.83 2.64 -11.88
C LEU A 58 -5.42 2.19 -13.21
N LYS A 59 -5.28 3.03 -14.24
CA LYS A 59 -5.42 2.55 -15.60
C LYS A 59 -4.16 1.76 -15.97
N LEU A 60 -4.31 0.48 -16.32
CA LEU A 60 -3.26 -0.48 -16.69
C LEU A 60 -2.21 0.00 -17.73
N LEU A 61 -2.43 1.13 -18.40
CA LEU A 61 -1.55 1.68 -19.44
C LEU A 61 -0.98 3.07 -19.08
N ASP A 62 -1.09 3.53 -17.84
CA ASP A 62 -0.53 4.83 -17.43
C ASP A 62 0.98 4.72 -17.18
N SER A 63 1.75 5.60 -17.80
CA SER A 63 3.20 5.71 -17.62
C SER A 63 3.60 6.50 -16.37
N ARG A 64 2.63 7.12 -15.68
CA ARG A 64 2.87 7.88 -14.45
C ARG A 64 3.15 6.96 -13.26
N SER A 65 3.82 7.48 -12.24
CA SER A 65 3.97 6.76 -10.98
C SER A 65 2.61 6.62 -10.28
N VAL A 66 2.46 5.63 -9.40
CA VAL A 66 1.20 5.40 -8.68
C VAL A 66 0.83 6.66 -7.89
N GLU A 67 1.82 7.27 -7.25
CA GLU A 67 1.70 8.50 -6.47
C GLU A 67 1.10 9.64 -7.31
N ASP A 68 1.60 9.85 -8.53
CA ASP A 68 1.06 10.87 -9.45
C ASP A 68 -0.37 10.56 -9.89
N HIS A 69 -0.68 9.29 -10.16
CA HIS A 69 -1.99 8.87 -10.63
C HIS A 69 -3.06 9.11 -9.57
N LEU A 70 -2.71 8.73 -8.34
CA LEU A 70 -3.54 8.84 -7.16
C LEU A 70 -3.55 10.28 -6.56
N GLY A 71 -2.66 11.15 -7.02
CA GLY A 71 -2.54 12.52 -6.53
C GLY A 71 -1.99 12.59 -5.09
N LEU A 72 -1.21 11.60 -4.69
CA LEU A 72 -0.62 11.51 -3.34
C LEU A 72 0.51 12.50 -3.16
N ASN A 73 1.16 12.90 -4.25
CA ASN A 73 2.18 13.94 -4.29
C ASN A 73 1.62 15.34 -4.52
N ALA A 74 0.34 15.57 -4.20
CA ALA A 74 -0.25 16.91 -4.30
C ALA A 74 0.56 17.90 -3.45
N GLU A 75 0.94 19.03 -4.06
CA GLU A 75 1.64 20.13 -3.37
C GLU A 75 0.72 20.88 -2.40
N ASN A 76 -0.60 20.79 -2.62
CA ASN A 76 -1.60 21.50 -1.85
C ASN A 76 -2.79 20.59 -1.54
N ILE A 77 -3.28 20.65 -0.30
CA ILE A 77 -4.52 20.02 0.13
C ILE A 77 -5.59 21.09 0.26
N THR A 78 -6.75 20.86 -0.37
CA THR A 78 -7.89 21.78 -0.28
C THR A 78 -8.99 21.19 0.58
N ILE A 79 -9.37 21.93 1.61
CA ILE A 79 -10.47 21.59 2.52
C ILE A 79 -11.59 22.62 2.43
N LYS A 80 -12.79 22.22 2.81
CA LYS A 80 -13.91 23.11 3.08
C LYS A 80 -14.13 23.14 4.60
N ASN A 81 -13.92 24.30 5.23
CA ASN A 81 -14.10 24.44 6.68
C ASN A 81 -15.59 24.39 7.06
N GLU A 82 -15.89 24.46 8.36
CA GLU A 82 -17.25 24.42 8.90
C GLU A 82 -18.14 25.56 8.37
N ASN A 83 -17.55 26.73 8.09
CA ASN A 83 -18.23 27.88 7.49
C ASN A 83 -18.48 27.74 5.98
N GLY A 84 -18.01 26.63 5.39
CA GLY A 84 -18.15 26.34 3.98
C GLY A 84 -17.13 27.05 3.08
N GLU A 85 -16.14 27.72 3.66
CA GLU A 85 -15.07 28.39 2.94
C GLU A 85 -14.00 27.39 2.51
N LYS A 86 -13.40 27.65 1.35
CA LYS A 86 -12.29 26.85 0.83
C LYS A 86 -10.99 27.32 1.46
N LYS A 87 -10.25 26.41 2.06
CA LYS A 87 -8.90 26.63 2.56
C LYS A 87 -7.91 25.74 1.81
N VAL A 88 -6.84 26.34 1.32
CA VAL A 88 -5.74 25.64 0.65
C VAL A 88 -4.56 25.61 1.60
N ILE A 89 -4.03 24.42 1.84
CA ILE A 89 -2.95 24.17 2.79
C ILE A 89 -1.79 23.55 2.00
N PRO A 90 -0.59 24.14 2.03
CA PRO A 90 0.60 23.52 1.44
C PRO A 90 0.87 22.16 2.09
N ALA A 91 1.08 21.12 1.28
CA ALA A 91 1.30 19.76 1.78
C ALA A 91 2.59 19.66 2.62
N GLU A 92 3.58 20.52 2.34
CA GLU A 92 4.82 20.57 3.12
C GLU A 92 4.65 21.05 4.56
N ASP A 93 3.58 21.80 4.86
CA ASP A 93 3.24 22.27 6.20
C ASP A 93 2.50 21.20 7.01
N ILE A 94 2.05 20.13 6.36
CA ILE A 94 1.28 19.05 6.99
C ILE A 94 2.22 18.07 7.67
N ALA A 95 1.96 17.81 8.96
CA ALA A 95 2.59 16.72 9.69
C ALA A 95 1.80 15.42 9.47
N SER A 96 0.48 15.46 9.66
CA SER A 96 -0.40 14.34 9.39
C SER A 96 -1.83 14.79 9.07
N ILE A 97 -2.60 13.91 8.44
CA ILE A 97 -4.03 14.07 8.20
C ILE A 97 -4.76 12.89 8.82
N ARG A 98 -5.72 13.17 9.69
CA ARG A 98 -6.62 12.17 10.25
C ARG A 98 -7.96 12.25 9.54
N VAL A 99 -8.39 11.16 8.94
CA VAL A 99 -9.65 11.05 8.20
C VAL A 99 -10.59 10.17 9.00
N LYS A 100 -11.76 10.71 9.36
CA LYS A 100 -12.81 9.92 10.02
C LYS A 100 -13.47 8.99 9.00
N GLU A 101 -13.56 7.71 9.33
CA GLU A 101 -14.22 6.69 8.52
C GLU A 101 -15.62 6.35 9.05
N LYS A 102 -16.31 5.44 8.36
CA LYS A 102 -17.55 4.83 8.88
C LYS A 102 -17.18 4.05 10.15
N ASP A 103 -18.03 4.14 11.18
CA ASP A 103 -17.85 3.47 12.49
C ASP A 103 -16.83 4.09 13.47
N SER A 104 -16.51 5.38 13.29
CA SER A 104 -15.62 6.14 14.20
C SER A 104 -14.17 5.66 14.25
N THR A 105 -13.76 4.83 13.29
CA THR A 105 -12.34 4.57 13.01
C THR A 105 -11.72 5.78 12.30
N TYR A 106 -10.39 5.87 12.38
CA TYR A 106 -9.63 6.95 11.80
C TYR A 106 -8.47 6.40 10.98
N SER A 107 -8.40 6.80 9.72
CA SER A 107 -7.21 6.60 8.90
C SER A 107 -6.25 7.78 9.09
N ASN A 108 -4.99 7.50 9.42
CA ASN A 108 -3.96 8.53 9.52
C ASN A 108 -3.09 8.51 8.27
N PHE A 109 -2.82 9.70 7.71
CA PHE A 109 -1.98 9.89 6.56
C PHE A 109 -0.79 10.77 6.90
N TYR A 110 0.38 10.46 6.35
CA TYR A 110 1.63 11.17 6.62
C TYR A 110 2.29 11.63 5.34
N TYR A 111 2.77 12.87 5.31
CA TYR A 111 3.45 13.43 4.13
C TYR A 111 4.96 13.21 4.23
N MET A 112 5.48 12.25 3.47
CA MET A 112 6.86 11.77 3.62
C MET A 112 7.66 11.85 2.31
N PRO A 113 8.95 12.20 2.37
CA PRO A 113 9.90 11.95 1.28
C PRO A 113 9.96 10.46 0.94
N LEU A 114 10.12 10.15 -0.35
CA LEU A 114 10.17 8.78 -0.84
C LEU A 114 11.57 8.40 -1.29
N LYS A 115 11.99 7.20 -0.88
CA LYS A 115 13.16 6.50 -1.44
C LYS A 115 12.72 5.22 -2.12
N THR A 116 13.57 4.70 -3.01
CA THR A 116 13.35 3.43 -3.69
C THR A 116 14.68 2.76 -4.03
N VAL A 117 14.62 1.49 -4.43
CA VAL A 117 15.73 0.79 -5.06
C VAL A 117 15.60 0.90 -6.58
N ASP A 118 16.61 1.48 -7.23
CA ASP A 118 16.60 1.76 -8.65
C ASP A 118 16.87 0.49 -9.50
N LYS A 119 16.99 0.66 -10.83
CA LYS A 119 17.28 -0.46 -11.76
C LYS A 119 18.70 -1.03 -11.62
N ASN A 120 19.61 -0.27 -11.03
CA ASN A 120 21.00 -0.66 -10.75
C ASN A 120 21.15 -1.30 -9.36
N PHE A 121 20.05 -1.40 -8.62
CA PHE A 121 20.00 -1.94 -7.26
C PHE A 121 20.60 -1.01 -6.20
N GLU A 122 20.52 0.30 -6.42
CA GLU A 122 20.98 1.31 -5.46
C GLU A 122 19.79 2.01 -4.81
N VAL A 123 19.94 2.38 -3.55
CA VAL A 123 18.96 3.19 -2.83
C VAL A 123 19.08 4.62 -3.32
N VAL A 124 18.00 5.15 -3.88
CA VAL A 124 17.97 6.50 -4.44
C VAL A 124 16.79 7.29 -3.88
N ASP A 125 16.97 8.61 -3.79
CA ASP A 125 15.86 9.53 -3.57
C ASP A 125 15.00 9.58 -4.83
N VAL A 126 13.67 9.59 -4.67
CA VAL A 126 12.72 9.68 -5.79
C VAL A 126 12.48 11.15 -6.17
N GLU A 127 13.01 12.09 -5.39
CA GLU A 127 12.76 13.54 -5.46
C GLU A 127 11.26 13.86 -5.39
N LYS A 128 10.53 13.03 -4.65
CA LYS A 128 9.08 13.13 -4.46
C LYS A 128 8.72 12.93 -3.01
N LYS A 129 7.65 13.61 -2.60
CA LYS A 129 6.94 13.36 -1.35
C LYS A 129 5.55 12.84 -1.67
N ALA A 130 5.02 12.01 -0.81
CA ALA A 130 3.64 11.55 -0.91
C ALA A 130 2.97 11.59 0.46
N LEU A 131 1.68 11.91 0.45
CA LEU A 131 0.78 11.61 1.55
C LEU A 131 0.56 10.09 1.53
N LEU A 132 0.71 9.39 2.65
CA LEU A 132 0.67 7.92 2.76
C LEU A 132 -0.22 7.47 3.95
N PRO A 133 -1.23 6.58 3.79
CA PRO A 133 -2.06 6.05 4.86
C PRO A 133 -1.25 5.02 5.63
N MET A 134 -1.18 5.23 6.93
CA MET A 134 -0.59 4.29 7.85
C MET A 134 -1.60 3.18 8.12
N VAL A 135 -1.19 1.94 7.89
CA VAL A 135 -2.01 0.74 8.15
C VAL A 135 -1.47 -0.08 9.32
N TYR A 136 -0.24 0.20 9.75
CA TYR A 136 0.40 -0.41 10.92
C TYR A 136 1.45 0.55 11.49
N ASP A 137 1.43 0.73 12.81
CA ASP A 137 2.22 1.71 13.57
C ASP A 137 3.06 0.96 14.61
N ASP A 138 4.39 0.98 14.42
CA ASP A 138 5.40 0.33 15.26
C ASP A 138 6.78 0.94 14.92
N ARG A 139 7.88 0.42 15.47
CA ARG A 139 9.27 0.86 15.19
C ARG A 139 9.61 0.90 13.70
N VAL A 140 8.89 0.13 12.90
CA VAL A 140 8.83 0.24 11.45
C VAL A 140 7.37 0.35 11.03
N ASN A 141 6.97 1.54 10.60
CA ASN A 141 5.63 1.86 10.15
C ASN A 141 5.37 1.27 8.75
N VAL A 142 4.16 0.74 8.54
CA VAL A 142 3.70 0.27 7.23
C VAL A 142 2.66 1.23 6.69
N PHE A 143 2.94 1.74 5.49
CA PHE A 143 1.98 2.51 4.70
C PHE A 143 1.57 1.71 3.48
N MET A 144 0.28 1.71 3.16
CA MET A 144 -0.23 0.84 2.11
C MET A 144 -1.42 1.43 1.35
N TYR A 145 -1.37 1.31 0.03
CA TYR A 145 -2.53 1.56 -0.83
C TYR A 145 -2.88 0.33 -1.61
N ASN A 146 -4.17 0.00 -1.66
CA ASN A 146 -4.67 -0.96 -2.63
C ASN A 146 -4.87 -0.28 -3.97
N VAL A 147 -4.52 -0.99 -5.02
CA VAL A 147 -4.66 -0.55 -6.40
C VAL A 147 -5.70 -1.41 -7.08
N TYR A 148 -6.55 -0.77 -7.87
CA TYR A 148 -7.63 -1.41 -8.59
C TYR A 148 -7.58 -1.13 -10.09
N SER A 149 -8.07 -2.07 -10.89
CA SER A 149 -8.16 -1.95 -12.36
C SER A 149 -9.16 -0.89 -12.84
N ASP A 150 -10.13 -0.56 -12.00
CA ASP A 150 -11.13 0.49 -12.20
C ASP A 150 -11.52 1.06 -10.83
N GLU A 151 -12.35 2.10 -10.82
CA GLU A 151 -12.88 2.72 -9.60
C GLU A 151 -13.62 1.70 -8.73
N VAL A 152 -13.22 1.62 -7.45
CA VAL A 152 -13.81 0.73 -6.44
C VAL A 152 -15.34 0.85 -6.44
N GLY A 153 -16.03 -0.28 -6.30
CA GLY A 153 -17.50 -0.35 -6.37
C GLY A 153 -18.07 -0.41 -7.80
N LYS A 154 -17.25 -0.28 -8.86
CA LYS A 154 -17.65 -0.69 -10.21
C LYS A 154 -17.57 -2.19 -10.37
N ALA A 155 -18.42 -2.74 -11.24
CA ALA A 155 -18.48 -4.17 -11.49
C ALA A 155 -17.18 -4.79 -12.05
N ASN A 156 -16.33 -3.98 -12.68
CA ASN A 156 -15.06 -4.40 -13.26
C ASN A 156 -13.85 -3.92 -12.43
N ALA A 157 -14.10 -3.40 -11.23
CA ALA A 157 -13.03 -3.05 -10.31
C ALA A 157 -12.51 -4.34 -9.70
N HIS A 158 -11.26 -4.66 -10.03
CA HIS A 158 -10.57 -5.81 -9.48
C HIS A 158 -9.32 -5.31 -8.78
N TYR A 159 -9.10 -5.83 -7.58
CA TYR A 159 -7.85 -5.63 -6.86
C TYR A 159 -6.68 -6.11 -7.72
N MET A 160 -5.71 -5.23 -7.92
CA MET A 160 -4.52 -5.48 -8.74
C MET A 160 -3.26 -5.72 -7.91
N GLY A 161 -3.28 -5.35 -6.64
CA GLY A 161 -2.13 -5.39 -5.75
C GLY A 161 -2.14 -4.22 -4.78
N SER A 162 -1.20 -4.24 -3.84
CA SER A 162 -0.97 -3.11 -2.93
C SER A 162 0.40 -2.50 -3.18
N VAL A 163 0.47 -1.17 -3.15
CA VAL A 163 1.74 -0.45 -3.06
C VAL A 163 2.04 -0.26 -1.59
N VAL A 164 3.19 -0.78 -1.16
CA VAL A 164 3.63 -0.73 0.23
C VAL A 164 4.86 0.16 0.35
N TYR A 165 4.88 0.94 1.42
CA TYR A 165 6.02 1.72 1.86
C TYR A 165 6.31 1.37 3.32
N LEU A 166 7.59 1.30 3.66
CA LEU A 166 8.03 1.13 5.04
C LEU A 166 8.77 2.39 5.46
N SER A 167 8.54 2.84 6.70
CA SER A 167 9.36 3.89 7.30
C SER A 167 9.79 3.45 8.68
N LYS A 168 11.11 3.44 8.89
CA LYS A 168 11.66 3.19 10.20
C LYS A 168 11.68 4.48 11.01
N ASP A 169 11.41 4.36 12.30
CA ASP A 169 11.41 5.49 13.23
C ASP A 169 12.72 6.27 13.16
N GLY A 170 12.60 7.60 13.04
CA GLY A 170 13.73 8.52 12.98
C GLY A 170 14.39 8.67 11.61
N GLU A 171 14.08 7.85 10.60
CA GLU A 171 14.71 7.96 9.28
C GLU A 171 14.15 9.12 8.43
N GLY A 172 12.92 9.55 8.70
CA GLY A 172 12.32 10.73 8.06
C GLY A 172 11.95 10.56 6.58
N TYR A 173 11.98 9.34 6.05
CA TYR A 173 11.53 8.99 4.71
C TYR A 173 10.76 7.67 4.71
N ALA A 174 9.97 7.42 3.66
CA ALA A 174 9.34 6.13 3.41
C ALA A 174 10.02 5.43 2.22
N MET A 175 10.49 4.20 2.43
CA MET A 175 11.05 3.35 1.38
C MET A 175 9.90 2.67 0.63
N LYS A 176 9.85 2.87 -0.69
CA LYS A 176 8.91 2.17 -1.57
C LYS A 176 9.40 0.73 -1.80
N MET A 177 8.56 -0.25 -1.45
CA MET A 177 8.93 -1.67 -1.56
C MET A 177 8.95 -2.17 -3.02
N GLY A 178 8.25 -1.50 -3.93
CA GLY A 178 8.27 -1.88 -5.34
C GLY A 178 7.57 -0.88 -6.23
N ASP A 179 8.05 -0.75 -7.47
CA ASP A 179 7.37 0.02 -8.51
C ASP A 179 6.53 -0.92 -9.38
N MET A 180 5.21 -0.73 -9.38
CA MET A 180 4.29 -1.45 -10.27
C MET A 180 4.48 -1.03 -11.74
N LYS A 181 5.15 0.10 -12.00
CA LYS A 181 5.45 0.57 -13.36
C LYS A 181 6.34 -0.43 -14.09
N GLY A 182 5.81 -1.02 -15.15
CA GLY A 182 6.58 -1.90 -16.04
C GLY A 182 6.88 -3.29 -15.49
N VAL A 183 6.13 -3.76 -14.49
CA VAL A 183 6.16 -5.19 -14.12
C VAL A 183 5.47 -5.99 -15.22
N SER A 184 6.27 -6.39 -16.21
CA SER A 184 5.93 -7.47 -17.13
C SER A 184 6.39 -8.80 -16.54
N VAL A 185 5.80 -9.90 -17.02
CA VAL A 185 6.22 -11.27 -16.67
C VAL A 185 7.74 -11.46 -16.87
N PHE A 186 8.34 -10.75 -17.83
CA PHE A 186 9.76 -10.80 -18.14
C PHE A 186 10.68 -10.12 -17.11
N ASN A 187 10.17 -9.18 -16.31
CA ASN A 187 10.96 -8.40 -15.35
C ASN A 187 10.70 -8.74 -13.88
N MET A 188 9.86 -9.74 -13.60
CA MET A 188 9.48 -10.12 -12.22
C MET A 188 10.67 -10.45 -11.33
N LYS A 189 11.71 -11.13 -11.85
CA LYS A 189 12.90 -11.46 -11.06
C LYS A 189 13.67 -10.21 -10.60
N LYS A 190 13.76 -9.18 -11.46
CA LYS A 190 14.41 -7.91 -11.12
C LYS A 190 13.54 -7.11 -10.15
N ALA A 191 12.22 -7.07 -10.37
CA ALA A 191 11.28 -6.45 -9.45
C ALA A 191 11.38 -7.08 -8.04
N LYS A 192 11.38 -8.42 -7.97
CA LYS A 192 11.62 -9.16 -6.73
C LYS A 192 12.92 -8.70 -6.06
N LYS A 193 14.05 -8.75 -6.77
CA LYS A 193 15.35 -8.40 -6.18
C LYS A 193 15.36 -6.97 -5.62
N ARG A 194 14.76 -6.00 -6.32
CA ARG A 194 14.66 -4.62 -5.83
C ARG A 194 13.82 -4.53 -4.55
N MET A 195 12.69 -5.24 -4.51
CA MET A 195 11.85 -5.31 -3.32
C MET A 195 12.60 -5.90 -2.13
N THR A 196 13.26 -7.05 -2.30
CA THR A 196 14.08 -7.65 -1.25
C THR A 196 15.15 -6.69 -0.75
N MET A 197 15.82 -5.97 -1.65
CA MET A 197 16.85 -5.00 -1.26
C MET A 197 16.25 -3.80 -0.52
N ALA A 198 15.07 -3.33 -0.90
CA ALA A 198 14.36 -2.27 -0.18
C ALA A 198 13.99 -2.69 1.25
N ILE A 199 13.50 -3.93 1.41
CA ILE A 199 13.22 -4.51 2.72
C ILE A 199 14.51 -4.62 3.54
N LYS A 200 15.57 -5.20 2.96
CA LYS A 200 16.86 -5.33 3.66
C LYS A 200 17.48 -3.99 4.05
N GLU A 201 17.27 -2.94 3.25
CA GLU A 201 17.73 -1.60 3.60
C GLU A 201 17.03 -1.07 4.86
N ILE A 202 15.72 -1.30 4.99
CA ILE A 202 14.94 -0.89 6.18
C ILE A 202 15.42 -1.61 7.44
N PHE A 203 15.78 -2.89 7.33
CA PHE A 203 16.19 -3.74 8.45
C PHE A 203 17.72 -3.93 8.54
N LYS A 204 18.52 -3.09 7.85
CA LYS A 204 19.96 -3.32 7.65
C LYS A 204 20.79 -3.33 8.92
N ASP A 205 20.29 -2.73 9.99
CA ASP A 205 20.94 -2.66 11.29
C ASP A 205 20.62 -3.87 12.18
N CYS A 206 19.79 -4.81 11.71
CA CYS A 206 19.43 -6.02 12.44
C CYS A 206 19.80 -7.28 11.65
N PRO A 207 21.03 -7.80 11.81
CA PRO A 207 21.49 -9.00 11.10
C PRO A 207 20.56 -10.21 11.25
N ALA A 208 19.96 -10.40 12.44
CA ALA A 208 19.00 -11.48 12.69
C ALA A 208 17.75 -11.38 11.82
N THR A 209 17.21 -10.16 11.62
CA THR A 209 16.07 -9.94 10.73
C THR A 209 16.47 -10.07 9.27
N ILE A 210 17.68 -9.66 8.89
CA ILE A 210 18.19 -9.89 7.53
C ILE A 210 18.27 -11.39 7.22
N GLU A 211 18.76 -12.20 8.15
CA GLU A 211 18.80 -13.67 8.03
C GLU A 211 17.39 -14.25 7.91
N TYR A 212 16.46 -13.81 8.78
CA TYR A 212 15.05 -14.20 8.71
C TYR A 212 14.41 -13.90 7.33
N ILE A 213 14.67 -12.72 6.77
CA ILE A 213 14.20 -12.33 5.44
C ILE A 213 14.79 -13.27 4.37
N GLU A 214 16.09 -13.59 4.45
CA GLU A 214 16.75 -14.51 3.52
C GLU A 214 16.20 -15.94 3.60
N GLU A 215 15.90 -16.42 4.79
CA GLU A 215 15.25 -17.73 4.99
C GLU A 215 13.86 -17.76 4.35
N MET A 216 13.03 -16.73 4.60
CA MET A 216 11.72 -16.59 3.97
C MET A 216 11.82 -16.60 2.43
N GLU A 217 12.86 -15.99 1.86
CA GLU A 217 13.08 -16.01 0.41
C GLU A 217 13.44 -17.40 -0.15
N GLY A 218 14.05 -18.23 0.68
CA GLY A 218 14.54 -19.57 0.34
C GLY A 218 13.51 -20.70 0.49
N GLN A 219 12.40 -20.45 1.20
CA GLN A 219 11.36 -21.44 1.47
C GLN A 219 10.53 -21.80 0.22
N ASP A 220 10.11 -23.07 0.11
CA ASP A 220 9.16 -23.51 -0.91
C ASP A 220 7.75 -22.99 -0.56
N GLN A 221 7.19 -22.17 -1.44
CA GLN A 221 5.89 -21.56 -1.23
C GLN A 221 4.71 -22.49 -1.57
N LYS A 222 4.91 -23.80 -1.67
CA LYS A 222 3.82 -24.76 -1.89
C LYS A 222 2.81 -24.74 -0.74
N GLU A 223 3.29 -24.81 0.49
CA GLU A 223 2.44 -24.80 1.69
C GLU A 223 1.71 -23.46 1.85
N PHE A 224 2.43 -22.35 1.67
CA PHE A 224 1.83 -21.03 1.67
C PHE A 224 0.72 -20.92 0.62
N ARG A 225 0.96 -21.37 -0.62
CA ARG A 225 -0.06 -21.32 -1.69
C ARG A 225 -1.30 -22.12 -1.31
N GLN A 226 -1.12 -23.32 -0.76
CA GLN A 226 -2.25 -24.14 -0.30
C GLN A 226 -3.04 -23.45 0.81
N ALA A 227 -2.36 -22.91 1.82
CA ALA A 227 -3.00 -22.16 2.90
C ALA A 227 -3.73 -20.91 2.38
N PHE A 228 -3.10 -20.17 1.46
CA PHE A 228 -3.71 -19.01 0.80
C PHE A 228 -4.97 -19.40 0.03
N TYR A 229 -4.92 -20.46 -0.79
CA TYR A 229 -6.09 -20.90 -1.58
C TYR A 229 -7.27 -21.29 -0.69
N SER A 230 -7.02 -21.98 0.43
CA SER A 230 -8.07 -22.33 1.40
C SER A 230 -8.73 -21.07 1.97
N LYS A 231 -7.92 -20.13 2.49
CA LYS A 231 -8.42 -18.86 3.04
C LYS A 231 -9.12 -18.01 1.99
N PHE A 232 -8.65 -18.02 0.75
CA PHE A 232 -9.26 -17.30 -0.36
C PHE A 232 -10.65 -17.86 -0.69
N GLN A 233 -10.83 -19.18 -0.72
CA GLN A 233 -12.14 -19.81 -0.94
C GLN A 233 -13.13 -19.51 0.18
N GLU A 234 -12.67 -19.51 1.43
CA GLU A 234 -13.46 -19.10 2.59
C GLU A 234 -13.88 -17.63 2.47
N ALA A 235 -12.94 -16.73 2.15
CA ALA A 235 -13.20 -15.32 1.96
C ALA A 235 -14.18 -15.06 0.81
N GLN A 236 -14.03 -15.75 -0.31
CA GLN A 236 -14.94 -15.66 -1.45
C GLN A 236 -16.36 -16.15 -1.12
N SER A 237 -16.47 -17.22 -0.33
CA SER A 237 -17.76 -17.75 0.11
C SER A 237 -18.44 -16.84 1.14
N ALA A 238 -17.67 -16.12 1.96
CA ALA A 238 -18.18 -15.10 2.86
C ALA A 238 -18.65 -13.86 2.09
N SER A 239 -17.82 -13.35 1.17
CA SER A 239 -18.13 -12.15 0.39
C SER A 239 -19.37 -12.32 -0.51
N SER A 240 -19.59 -13.53 -1.05
CA SER A 240 -20.79 -13.81 -1.87
C SER A 240 -22.11 -13.74 -1.09
N LYS A 241 -22.07 -13.75 0.25
CA LYS A 241 -23.25 -13.63 1.13
C LYS A 241 -23.58 -12.18 1.48
N LEU A 242 -22.69 -11.24 1.15
CA LEU A 242 -22.84 -9.82 1.43
C LEU A 242 -23.47 -9.07 0.23
N SER A 243 -23.79 -7.78 0.43
CA SER A 243 -24.12 -6.90 -0.70
C SER A 243 -22.92 -6.83 -1.66
N LYS A 244 -23.15 -6.43 -2.92
CA LYS A 244 -22.04 -6.34 -3.89
C LYS A 244 -20.93 -5.39 -3.45
N GLU A 245 -21.31 -4.26 -2.83
CA GLU A 245 -20.37 -3.26 -2.34
C GLU A 245 -19.59 -3.81 -1.13
N ASP A 246 -20.30 -4.32 -0.12
CA ASP A 246 -19.69 -4.88 1.10
C ASP A 246 -18.83 -6.12 0.80
N GLY A 247 -19.28 -6.98 -0.13
CA GLY A 247 -18.51 -8.12 -0.59
C GLY A 247 -17.22 -7.73 -1.30
N THR A 248 -17.22 -6.61 -2.04
CA THR A 248 -15.99 -6.06 -2.65
C THR A 248 -15.04 -5.56 -1.57
N LEU A 249 -15.53 -4.74 -0.63
CA LEU A 249 -14.74 -4.22 0.49
C LEU A 249 -14.15 -5.34 1.35
N TYR A 250 -14.93 -6.40 1.60
CA TYR A 250 -14.48 -7.57 2.34
C TYR A 250 -13.32 -8.29 1.64
N MET A 251 -13.42 -8.49 0.32
CA MET A 251 -12.32 -9.11 -0.44
C MET A 251 -11.07 -8.22 -0.47
N ASP A 252 -11.26 -6.90 -0.51
CA ASP A 252 -10.16 -5.94 -0.48
C ASP A 252 -9.42 -5.97 0.85
N GLU A 253 -10.17 -5.99 1.96
CA GLU A 253 -9.62 -6.17 3.30
C GLU A 253 -8.87 -7.51 3.42
N PHE A 254 -9.44 -8.60 2.89
CA PHE A 254 -8.78 -9.89 2.85
C PHE A 254 -7.41 -9.82 2.16
N TYR A 255 -7.34 -9.26 0.95
CA TYR A 255 -6.07 -9.14 0.22
C TYR A 255 -5.07 -8.23 0.94
N SER A 256 -5.55 -7.11 1.48
CA SER A 256 -4.76 -6.16 2.27
C SER A 256 -4.11 -6.84 3.47
N ASN A 257 -4.89 -7.60 4.22
CA ASN A 257 -4.44 -8.30 5.42
C ASN A 257 -3.40 -9.39 5.09
N ILE A 258 -3.54 -10.08 3.96
CA ILE A 258 -2.53 -11.04 3.50
C ILE A 258 -1.20 -10.33 3.19
N VAL A 259 -1.24 -9.20 2.49
CA VAL A 259 -0.03 -8.43 2.19
C VAL A 259 0.61 -7.88 3.47
N LEU A 260 -0.20 -7.24 4.33
CA LEU A 260 0.23 -6.62 5.56
C LEU A 260 0.85 -7.63 6.54
N ALA A 261 0.27 -8.83 6.66
CA ALA A 261 0.75 -9.87 7.56
C ALA A 261 2.22 -10.28 7.31
N GLU A 262 2.68 -10.25 6.06
CA GLU A 262 4.08 -10.56 5.75
C GLU A 262 5.03 -9.48 6.27
N TYR A 263 4.63 -8.20 6.20
CA TYR A 263 5.40 -7.10 6.79
C TYR A 263 5.37 -7.14 8.31
N ILE A 264 4.22 -7.41 8.93
CA ILE A 264 4.10 -7.55 10.39
C ILE A 264 5.05 -8.64 10.89
N LYS A 265 5.13 -9.81 10.25
CA LYS A 265 6.08 -10.87 10.66
C LYS A 265 7.54 -10.41 10.65
N MET A 266 7.93 -9.64 9.64
CA MET A 266 9.29 -9.09 9.56
C MET A 266 9.54 -8.07 10.67
N ILE A 267 8.55 -7.22 10.97
CA ILE A 267 8.61 -6.21 12.03
C ILE A 267 8.64 -6.88 13.41
N ASP A 268 7.81 -7.89 13.65
CA ASP A 268 7.81 -8.68 14.88
C ASP A 268 9.18 -9.34 15.10
N ASN A 269 9.76 -9.93 14.04
CA ASN A 269 11.11 -10.48 14.12
C ASN A 269 12.15 -9.42 14.50
N TYR A 270 12.08 -8.23 13.91
CA TYR A 270 12.94 -7.10 14.24
C TYR A 270 12.76 -6.65 15.69
N ASN A 271 11.51 -6.52 16.16
CA ASN A 271 11.18 -6.14 17.52
C ASN A 271 11.68 -7.16 18.56
N MET A 272 11.63 -8.45 18.24
CA MET A 272 12.11 -9.51 19.13
C MET A 272 13.64 -9.59 19.20
N ASN A 273 14.34 -9.34 18.10
CA ASN A 273 15.78 -9.62 18.00
C ASN A 273 16.67 -8.37 18.09
N CYS A 274 16.11 -7.18 17.90
CA CYS A 274 16.87 -5.92 17.81
C CYS A 274 16.18 -4.78 18.58
N PRO A 275 16.10 -4.85 19.93
CA PRO A 275 15.45 -3.84 20.78
C PRO A 275 16.10 -2.46 20.70
#